data_AF-A0AAV7H7D8-F1
#
_entry.id   AF-A0AAV7H7D8-F1
#
_cell.length_a   1.000
_cell.length_b   1.000
_cell.length_c   1.000
_cell.angle_alpha   90.00
_cell.angle_beta   90.00
_cell.angle_gamma   90.00
#
_symmetry.space_group_name_H-M   'P 1'
#
loop_
_entity.id
_entity.type
_entity.pdbx_description
1 polymer ?
#
loop_
_entity_poly.entity_id
_entity_poly.type
_entity_poly.pdbx_seq_one_letter_code
_entity_poly.pdbx_strand_id
1 'polypeptide(L)'
;MAVCQQADPGFLDGSAKSRSFLEALSRSSIPVLLSWRSCSVGLGRGVFALAEPFKFLLVGFFPSRRPYLASIQNIFLNLRFNGVFSVTLLDQSHVLIKLENDIDYSRVFCHRSYLVSIVS
;
A
#
# COMPACT_ATOMS: atom_id res chain seq x y z
N MET A 1 -22.46 33.42 -29.32
CA MET A 1 -22.33 31.95 -29.18
C MET A 1 -20.94 31.58 -29.67
N ALA A 2 -20.07 31.08 -28.80
CA ALA A 2 -18.72 30.63 -29.16
C ALA A 2 -18.58 29.17 -28.69
N VAL A 3 -18.36 28.28 -29.65
CA VAL A 3 -18.22 26.83 -29.47
C VAL A 3 -16.75 26.53 -29.18
N CYS A 4 -16.46 26.07 -27.97
CA CYS A 4 -15.16 25.51 -27.63
C CYS A 4 -15.10 24.07 -28.15
N GLN A 5 -14.35 23.82 -29.24
CA GLN A 5 -13.96 22.46 -29.63
C GLN A 5 -12.56 22.20 -29.10
N GLN A 6 -12.46 21.39 -28.04
CA GLN A 6 -11.21 20.82 -27.57
C GLN A 6 -11.13 19.39 -28.13
N ALA A 7 -10.17 19.17 -29.02
CA ALA A 7 -9.92 17.86 -29.63
C ALA A 7 -9.41 16.88 -28.57
N ASP A 8 -10.11 15.76 -28.43
CA ASP A 8 -9.70 14.61 -27.62
C ASP A 8 -8.59 13.85 -28.38
N PRO A 9 -7.38 13.70 -27.83
CA PRO A 9 -6.38 12.82 -28.44
C PRO A 9 -6.82 11.37 -28.17
N GLY A 10 -7.47 10.81 -29.19
CA GLY A 10 -8.09 9.48 -29.22
C GLY A 10 -7.40 8.43 -28.35
N PHE A 11 -8.02 8.13 -27.21
CA PHE A 11 -7.67 7.01 -26.35
C PHE A 11 -8.28 5.67 -26.81
N LEU A 12 -9.23 5.70 -27.75
CA LEU A 12 -10.03 4.53 -28.14
C LEU A 12 -10.04 4.31 -29.66
N ASP A 13 -8.89 4.45 -30.34
CA ASP A 13 -8.78 3.91 -31.70
C ASP A 13 -8.23 2.49 -31.66
N GLY A 14 -9.06 1.56 -32.11
CA GLY A 14 -8.87 0.13 -31.96
C GLY A 14 -7.85 -0.42 -32.96
N SER A 15 -6.60 -0.60 -32.53
CA SER A 15 -5.71 -1.69 -32.96
C SER A 15 -4.40 -1.62 -32.16
N ALA A 16 -4.42 -2.08 -30.92
CA ALA A 16 -3.20 -2.30 -30.15
C ALA A 16 -3.25 -3.71 -29.56
N LYS A 17 -2.36 -4.60 -30.04
CA LYS A 17 -2.12 -5.91 -29.41
C LYS A 17 -1.97 -5.70 -27.90
N SER A 18 -2.81 -6.36 -27.11
CA SER A 18 -2.72 -6.37 -25.66
C SER A 18 -1.33 -6.87 -25.26
N ARG A 19 -0.50 -5.96 -24.75
CA ARG A 19 0.80 -6.32 -24.19
C ARG A 19 0.59 -6.77 -22.76
N SER A 20 1.25 -7.87 -22.39
CA SER A 20 1.23 -8.31 -21.01
C SER A 20 1.91 -7.25 -20.12
N PHE A 21 1.40 -7.06 -18.89
CA PHE A 21 1.99 -6.12 -17.92
C PHE A 21 3.49 -6.35 -17.70
N LEU A 22 3.93 -7.60 -17.81
CA LEU A 22 5.33 -8.00 -17.70
C LEU A 22 6.20 -7.40 -18.81
N GLU A 23 5.67 -7.33 -20.03
CA GLU A 23 6.37 -6.78 -21.20
C GLU A 23 6.54 -5.26 -21.11
N ALA A 24 5.58 -4.58 -20.47
CA ALA A 24 5.68 -3.15 -20.17
C ALA A 24 6.74 -2.86 -19.10
N LEU A 25 6.85 -3.70 -18.08
CA LEU A 25 7.83 -3.54 -16.99
C LEU A 25 9.24 -3.99 -17.40
N SER A 26 9.38 -4.98 -18.30
CA SER A 26 10.68 -5.54 -18.70
C SER A 26 11.57 -4.56 -19.46
N ARG A 27 11.03 -3.46 -20.02
CA ARG A 27 11.82 -2.42 -20.68
C ARG A 27 12.26 -1.30 -19.73
N SER A 28 11.82 -1.35 -18.48
CA SER A 28 12.17 -0.42 -17.43
C SER A 28 13.25 -1.06 -16.56
N SER A 29 14.52 -0.74 -16.80
CA SER A 29 15.62 -1.06 -15.88
C SER A 29 15.58 -0.22 -14.59
N ILE A 30 14.38 0.10 -14.10
CA ILE A 30 14.19 0.95 -12.93
C ILE A 30 13.85 0.02 -11.76
N PRO A 31 14.63 0.01 -10.66
CA PRO A 31 14.33 -0.82 -9.51
C PRO A 31 12.96 -0.40 -8.94
N VAL A 32 12.04 -1.36 -8.88
CA VAL A 32 10.63 -1.25 -8.45
C VAL A 32 10.52 -1.03 -6.94
N LEU A 33 11.31 -0.13 -6.35
CA LEU A 33 11.23 0.14 -4.92
C LEU A 33 11.35 1.61 -4.48
N LEU A 34 11.59 2.58 -5.37
CA LEU A 34 11.79 3.97 -4.93
C LEU A 34 11.11 5.06 -5.77
N SER A 35 10.06 4.75 -6.54
CA SER A 35 9.30 5.79 -7.25
C SER A 35 7.93 6.07 -6.63
N TRP A 36 7.88 6.32 -5.32
CA TRP A 36 6.77 7.14 -4.79
C TRP A 36 7.03 8.64 -5.03
N ARG A 37 8.25 9.03 -5.42
CA ARG A 37 8.66 10.44 -5.51
C ARG A 37 8.47 11.13 -6.86
N SER A 38 7.93 10.47 -7.89
CA SER A 38 7.71 11.10 -9.20
C SER A 38 6.24 11.23 -9.64
N CYS A 39 5.28 10.88 -8.78
CA CYS A 39 3.86 11.20 -8.97
C CYS A 39 3.43 12.36 -8.06
N SER A 40 4.15 13.47 -8.10
CA SER A 40 3.72 14.71 -7.44
C SER A 40 3.38 15.82 -8.44
N VAL A 41 3.16 15.48 -9.72
CA VAL A 41 2.63 16.41 -10.70
C VAL A 41 1.10 16.30 -10.69
N GLY A 42 0.45 17.20 -9.95
CA GLY A 42 -0.97 17.53 -10.17
C GLY A 42 -1.97 17.01 -9.13
N LEU A 43 -1.57 16.74 -7.89
CA LEU A 43 -2.54 16.39 -6.85
C LEU A 43 -2.84 17.64 -5.99
N GLY A 44 -4.00 18.26 -6.26
CA GLY A 44 -4.40 19.56 -5.70
C GLY A 44 -4.35 19.63 -4.17
N ARG A 45 -4.28 20.86 -3.62
CA ARG A 45 -4.08 21.21 -2.19
C ARG A 45 -4.89 20.41 -1.14
N GLY A 46 -5.91 19.64 -1.51
CA GLY A 46 -6.76 18.85 -0.59
C GLY A 46 -6.35 17.39 -0.40
N VAL A 47 -5.41 16.85 -1.17
CA VAL A 47 -5.09 15.41 -1.14
C VAL A 47 -4.20 14.96 0.02
N PHE A 48 -3.44 15.89 0.59
CA PHE A 48 -2.69 15.62 1.81
C PHE A 48 -3.64 15.37 2.99
N ALA A 49 -4.77 16.08 3.05
CA ALA A 49 -5.79 15.85 4.07
C ALA A 49 -6.46 14.47 3.95
N LEU A 50 -6.56 13.94 2.73
CA LEU A 50 -7.09 12.59 2.48
C LEU A 50 -6.07 11.49 2.84
N ALA A 51 -4.77 11.80 2.82
CA ALA A 51 -3.70 10.88 3.13
C ALA A 51 -3.40 10.76 4.64
N GLU A 52 -3.69 11.80 5.42
CA GLU A 52 -3.50 11.82 6.88
C GLU A 52 -4.05 10.57 7.62
N PRO A 53 -5.27 10.06 7.37
CA PRO A 53 -5.76 8.86 8.07
C PRO A 53 -4.95 7.59 7.78
N PHE A 54 -4.22 7.57 6.65
CA PHE A 54 -3.36 6.47 6.18
C PHE A 54 -1.89 6.64 6.55
N LYS A 55 -1.55 7.68 7.30
CA LYS A 55 -0.20 7.85 7.82
C LYS A 55 0.13 6.68 8.76
N PHE A 56 1.32 6.11 8.56
CA PHE A 56 1.86 4.98 9.34
C PHE A 56 1.00 3.70 9.30
N LEU A 57 0.27 3.51 8.20
CA LEU A 57 -0.49 2.30 7.95
C LEU A 57 0.31 1.28 7.14
N LEU A 58 0.25 0.02 7.55
CA LEU A 58 0.90 -1.12 6.94
C LEU A 58 -0.14 -2.20 6.65
N VAL A 59 0.01 -2.89 5.52
CA VAL A 59 -0.79 -4.05 5.17
C VAL A 59 0.06 -5.30 5.33
N GLY A 60 -0.35 -6.17 6.24
CA GLY A 60 0.18 -7.52 6.38
C GLY A 60 -0.57 -8.49 5.48
N PHE A 61 0.16 -9.44 4.89
CA PHE A 61 -0.40 -10.48 4.03
C PHE A 61 -0.09 -11.88 4.57
N PHE A 62 -1.12 -12.72 4.62
CA PHE A 62 -1.06 -14.12 5.03
C PHE A 62 -1.47 -15.01 3.85
N PRO A 63 -0.51 -15.67 3.16
CA PRO A 63 -0.79 -16.41 1.93
C PRO A 63 -1.67 -17.65 2.09
N SER A 64 -1.62 -18.33 3.24
CA SER A 64 -2.31 -19.61 3.45
C SER A 64 -3.63 -19.42 4.20
N ARG A 65 -3.53 -19.25 5.53
CA ARG A 65 -4.65 -18.88 6.38
C ARG A 65 -4.16 -17.88 7.40
N ARG A 66 -4.96 -16.84 7.61
CA ARG A 66 -4.68 -15.85 8.64
C ARG A 66 -4.97 -16.45 10.02
N PRO A 67 -4.04 -16.32 10.97
CA PRO A 67 -4.29 -16.67 12.37
C PRO A 67 -5.34 -15.74 12.99
N TYR A 68 -5.85 -16.10 14.17
CA TYR A 68 -6.83 -15.28 14.87
C TYR A 68 -6.25 -13.89 15.18
N LEU A 69 -7.11 -12.87 15.16
CA LEU A 69 -6.68 -11.47 15.32
C LEU A 69 -5.92 -11.26 16.63
N ALA A 70 -6.33 -11.91 17.72
CA ALA A 70 -5.65 -11.79 19.01
C ALA A 70 -4.22 -12.37 18.99
N SER A 71 -3.96 -13.44 18.23
CA SER A 71 -2.61 -13.99 18.07
C SER A 71 -1.68 -13.01 17.36
N ILE A 72 -2.22 -12.30 16.36
CA ILE A 72 -1.50 -11.25 15.64
C ILE A 72 -1.23 -10.07 16.57
N GLN A 73 -2.24 -9.60 17.30
CA GLN A 73 -2.10 -8.53 18.29
C GLN A 73 -1.07 -8.88 19.36
N ASN A 74 -1.04 -10.13 19.84
CA ASN A 74 -0.08 -10.58 20.84
C ASN A 74 1.37 -10.44 20.36
N ILE A 75 1.66 -10.68 19.09
CA ILE A 75 3.02 -10.49 18.56
C ILE A 75 3.41 -9.02 18.56
N PHE A 76 2.49 -8.15 18.15
CA PHE A 76 2.72 -6.71 18.21
C PHE A 76 2.86 -6.20 19.65
N LEU A 77 2.18 -6.79 20.63
CA LEU A 77 2.43 -6.53 22.05
C LEU A 77 3.84 -6.97 22.48
N ASN A 78 4.30 -8.14 22.02
CA ASN A 78 5.64 -8.67 22.33
C ASN A 78 6.78 -7.87 21.67
N LEU A 79 6.52 -7.15 20.57
CA LEU A 79 7.51 -6.33 19.88
C LEU A 79 7.91 -5.06 20.65
N ARG A 80 7.18 -4.73 21.73
CA ARG A 80 7.41 -3.57 22.61
C ARG A 80 7.54 -2.27 21.82
N PHE A 81 6.49 -1.91 21.10
CA PHE A 81 6.40 -0.60 20.46
C PHE A 81 6.32 0.52 21.49
N ASN A 82 6.81 1.70 21.12
CA ASN A 82 6.80 2.87 21.97
C ASN A 82 5.44 3.59 21.90
N GLY A 83 4.82 3.61 20.71
CA GLY A 83 3.51 4.20 20.48
C GLY A 83 2.33 3.24 20.61
N VAL A 84 1.13 3.79 20.51
CA VAL A 84 -0.11 3.00 20.39
C VAL A 84 -0.16 2.37 18.99
N PHE A 85 -0.72 1.17 18.93
CA PHE A 85 -0.97 0.48 17.67
C PHE A 85 -2.41 -0.06 17.62
N SER A 86 -2.93 -0.19 16.42
CA SER A 86 -4.21 -0.83 16.15
C SER A 86 -4.05 -1.85 15.04
N VAL A 87 -4.64 -3.03 15.23
CA VAL A 87 -4.61 -4.10 14.23
C VAL A 87 -6.05 -4.44 13.89
N THR A 88 -6.42 -4.24 12.63
CA THR A 88 -7.76 -4.50 12.11
C THR A 88 -7.73 -5.46 10.93
N LEU A 89 -8.89 -6.03 10.64
CA LEU A 89 -9.08 -7.01 9.61
C LEU A 89 -9.34 -6.34 8.26
N LEU A 90 -8.40 -6.56 7.33
CA LEU A 90 -8.52 -6.36 5.88
C LEU A 90 -9.60 -7.26 5.28
N ASP A 91 -9.15 -8.51 5.14
CA ASP A 91 -9.84 -9.62 4.48
C ASP A 91 -9.46 -10.92 5.19
N GLN A 92 -9.81 -12.06 4.59
CA GLN A 92 -9.38 -13.37 5.08
C GLN A 92 -7.85 -13.56 5.09
N SER A 93 -7.13 -12.89 4.20
CA SER A 93 -5.66 -12.97 4.06
C SER A 93 -4.92 -11.68 4.36
N HIS A 94 -5.62 -10.55 4.46
CA HIS A 94 -4.99 -9.24 4.68
C HIS A 94 -5.32 -8.70 6.06
N VAL A 95 -4.34 -8.08 6.69
CA VAL A 95 -4.48 -7.40 7.99
C VAL A 95 -3.96 -6.00 7.85
N LEU A 96 -4.67 -5.07 8.46
CA LEU A 96 -4.32 -3.68 8.47
C LEU A 96 -3.70 -3.35 9.83
N ILE A 97 -2.52 -2.74 9.82
CA ILE A 97 -1.76 -2.38 11.02
C ILE A 97 -1.58 -0.87 10.98
N LYS A 98 -2.16 -0.16 11.93
CA LYS A 98 -1.99 1.27 12.11
C LYS A 98 -1.09 1.54 13.31
N LEU A 99 -0.02 2.28 13.07
CA LEU A 99 0.92 2.72 14.09
C LEU A 99 0.76 4.22 14.31
N GLU A 100 1.07 4.70 15.49
CA GLU A 100 1.06 6.14 15.78
C GLU A 100 2.41 6.82 15.50
N ASN A 101 3.50 6.06 15.62
CA ASN A 101 4.87 6.58 15.65
C ASN A 101 5.66 6.18 14.40
N ASP A 102 6.51 7.09 13.91
CA ASP A 102 7.35 6.86 12.72
C ASP A 102 8.49 5.87 13.00
N ILE A 103 9.00 5.84 14.24
CA ILE A 103 10.09 4.94 14.65
C ILE A 103 9.59 3.49 14.62
N ASP A 104 8.42 3.24 15.21
CA ASP A 104 7.80 1.91 15.22
C ASP A 104 7.40 1.49 13.80
N TYR A 105 6.85 2.40 13.01
CA TYR A 105 6.56 2.17 11.60
C TYR A 105 7.80 1.75 10.82
N SER A 106 8.89 2.51 10.96
CA SER A 106 10.15 2.22 10.26
C SER A 106 10.70 0.86 10.66
N ARG A 107 10.63 0.51 11.95
CA ARG A 107 11.09 -0.80 12.45
C ARG A 107 10.30 -1.96 11.84
N VAL A 108 8.97 -1.86 11.81
CA VAL A 108 8.10 -2.90 11.23
C VAL A 108 8.27 -2.99 9.71
N PHE A 109 8.34 -1.86 9.04
CA PHE A 109 8.54 -1.79 7.60
C PHE A 109 9.89 -2.39 7.16
N CYS A 110 10.98 -2.07 7.88
CA CYS A 110 12.31 -2.60 7.58
C CYS A 110 12.44 -4.11 7.84
N HIS A 111 11.69 -4.66 8.80
CA HIS A 111 11.76 -6.08 9.16
C HIS A 111 11.13 -7.01 8.11
N ARG A 112 10.25 -6.50 7.24
CA ARG A 112 9.60 -7.17 6.08
C ARG A 112 8.66 -8.35 6.38
N SER A 113 8.92 -9.16 7.40
CA SER A 113 8.04 -10.30 7.74
C SER A 113 8.09 -10.67 9.21
N TYR A 114 6.97 -11.10 9.77
CA TYR A 114 6.87 -11.59 11.15
C TYR A 114 6.24 -12.97 11.14
N LEU A 115 6.75 -13.86 11.98
CA LEU A 115 6.19 -15.21 12.14
C LEU A 115 5.14 -15.19 13.23
N VAL A 116 3.95 -15.67 12.88
CA VAL A 116 2.83 -15.79 13.83
C VAL A 116 2.61 -17.26 14.17
N SER A 117 2.78 -17.60 15.45
CA SER A 117 2.46 -18.94 15.93
C SER A 117 0.94 -19.13 15.96
N ILE A 118 0.49 -20.22 15.35
CA ILE A 118 -0.93 -20.61 15.31
C ILE A 118 -1.14 -21.60 16.44
N VAL A 119 -1.55 -21.12 17.62
CA VAL A 119 -2.04 -22.02 18.67
C VAL A 119 -3.48 -22.36 18.30
N SER A 120 -3.70 -23.63 17.96
CA SER A 120 -5.01 -24.18 17.57
C SER A 120 -5.88 -24.46 18.78
#